data_AF-A0A921F0X1-F1
#
_entry.id   AF-A0A921F0X1-F1
#
_cell.length_a   1.000
_cell.length_b   1.000
_cell.length_c   1.000
_cell.angle_alpha   90.00
_cell.angle_beta   90.00
_cell.angle_gamma   90.00
#
_symmetry.space_group_name_H-M   'P 1'
#
loop_
_entity.id
_entity.type
_entity.pdbx_description
1 polymer ?
#
loop_
_entity_poly.entity_id
_entity_poly.type
_entity_poly.pdbx_seq_one_letter_code
_entity_poly.pdbx_strand_id
1 'polypeptide(L)' 'MAEYTLPDLDYDYGALEPAISGEIMELHHSKHHATYVKGAND' A
#
# COMPACT_ATOMS: atom_id res chain seq x y z
N MET A 1 13.33 -0.40 19.05
CA MET A 1 13.28 -1.14 17.77
C MET A 1 13.13 -0.12 16.66
N ALA A 2 13.53 -0.43 15.43
CA ALA A 2 13.21 0.45 14.30
C ALA A 2 11.69 0.43 14.05
N GLU A 3 11.10 1.56 13.66
CA GLU A 3 9.69 1.63 13.27
C GLU A 3 9.49 0.95 11.91
N TYR A 4 8.39 0.23 11.76
CA TYR A 4 7.91 -0.24 10.46
C TYR A 4 7.46 0.96 9.63
N THR A 5 7.75 0.94 8.33
CA THR A 5 7.35 1.99 7.39
C THR A 5 6.54 1.39 6.25
N LEU A 6 5.54 2.12 5.76
CA LEU A 6 4.82 1.77 4.54
C LEU A 6 5.77 1.97 3.34
N PRO A 7 6.13 0.93 2.58
CA PRO A 7 7.02 1.09 1.43
C PRO A 7 6.27 1.74 0.27
N ASP A 8 6.96 2.59 -0.49
CA ASP A 8 6.43 3.08 -1.75
C ASP A 8 6.31 1.95 -2.78
N LEU A 9 5.36 2.08 -3.70
CA LEU A 9 5.28 1.19 -4.84
C LEU A 9 6.32 1.59 -5.90
N ASP A 10 6.99 0.60 -6.48
CA ASP A 10 7.95 0.80 -7.58
C ASP A 10 7.27 1.13 -8.93
N TYR A 11 5.94 1.25 -8.94
CA TYR A 11 5.11 1.47 -10.11
C TYR A 11 3.86 2.28 -9.77
N ASP A 12 3.29 2.93 -10.80
CA ASP A 12 2.05 3.68 -10.66
C ASP A 12 0.87 2.76 -10.31
N TYR A 13 -0.14 3.27 -9.59
CA TYR A 13 -1.29 2.45 -9.17
C TYR A 13 -1.98 1.74 -10.33
N GLY A 14 -2.04 2.34 -11.52
CA GLY A 14 -2.65 1.75 -12.72
C GLY A 14 -1.75 0.79 -13.51
N ALA A 15 -0.49 0.57 -13.10
CA ALA A 15 0.49 -0.18 -13.90
C ALA A 15 0.11 -1.65 -14.15
N LEU A 16 -0.84 -2.20 -13.37
CA LEU A 16 -1.30 -3.58 -13.45
C LEU A 16 -2.62 -3.74 -14.21
N GLU A 17 -3.15 -2.66 -14.79
CA GLU A 17 -4.37 -2.75 -15.59
C GLU A 17 -4.16 -3.51 -16.91
N PRO A 18 -5.19 -4.25 -17.40
CA PRO A 18 -6.53 -4.41 -16.83
C PRO A 18 -6.63 -5.56 -15.81
N ALA A 19 -5.51 -6.23 -15.47
CA ALA A 19 -5.53 -7.39 -14.58
C ALA A 19 -5.89 -7.01 -13.13
N ILE A 20 -5.46 -5.83 -12.68
CA ILE A 20 -5.83 -5.27 -11.37
C ILE A 20 -6.14 -3.78 -11.56
N SER A 21 -7.32 -3.35 -11.10
CA SER A 21 -7.75 -1.94 -11.14
C SER A 21 -6.82 -1.05 -10.32
N GLY A 22 -6.46 0.12 -10.86
CA GLY A 22 -5.66 1.11 -10.14
C GLY A 22 -6.34 1.64 -8.87
N GLU A 23 -7.67 1.76 -8.86
CA GLU A 23 -8.44 2.17 -7.68
C GLU A 23 -8.25 1.17 -6.52
N ILE A 24 -8.24 -0.14 -6.84
CA ILE A 24 -7.99 -1.18 -5.83
C ILE A 24 -6.56 -1.06 -5.31
N MET A 25 -5.58 -0.83 -6.18
CA MET A 25 -4.18 -0.67 -5.76
C MET A 25 -3.99 0.54 -4.84
N GLU A 26 -4.63 1.67 -5.14
CA GLU A 26 -4.59 2.86 -4.30
C GLU A 26 -5.23 2.62 -2.93
N LEU A 27 -6.41 2.02 -2.88
CA LEU A 27 -7.09 1.70 -1.62
C LEU A 27 -6.31 0.68 -0.80
N HIS A 28 -5.82 -0.39 -1.43
CA HIS A 28 -5.04 -1.43 -0.77
C HIS A 28 -3.79 -0.84 -0.14
N HIS A 29 -3.00 -0.10 -0.92
CA HIS A 29 -1.74 0.46 -0.45
C HIS A 29 -1.95 1.57 0.59
N SER A 30 -2.69 2.62 0.24
CA SER A 30 -2.78 3.83 1.06
C SER A 30 -3.67 3.70 2.30
N LYS A 31 -4.57 2.70 2.35
CA LYS A 31 -5.50 2.48 3.47
C LYS A 31 -5.22 1.18 4.21
N HIS A 32 -5.33 0.05 3.53
CA HIS A 32 -5.26 -1.26 4.18
C HIS A 32 -3.85 -1.55 4.68
N HIS A 33 -2.83 -1.42 3.83
CA HIS A 33 -1.44 -1.64 4.24
C HIS A 33 -0.97 -0.59 5.26
N ALA A 34 -1.30 0.68 5.04
CA ALA A 34 -1.02 1.75 6.01
C ALA A 34 -1.56 1.45 7.42
N THR A 35 -2.75 0.83 7.52
CA THR A 35 -3.33 0.43 8.81
C THR A 35 -2.51 -0.64 9.51
N TYR A 36 -2.00 -1.64 8.77
CA TYR A 36 -1.14 -2.68 9.36
C TYR A 36 0.18 -2.11 9.85
N VAL A 37 0.81 -1.21 9.09
CA VAL A 37 2.06 -0.55 9.51
C VAL A 37 1.83 0.22 10.82
N LYS A 38 0.73 0.98 10.90
CA LYS A 38 0.35 1.69 12.14
C LYS A 38 0.18 0.72 13.31
N GLY A 39 -0.62 -0.33 13.14
CA GLY A 39 -0.88 -1.30 14.22
C GLY A 39 0.32 -2.15 14.63
N ALA A 40 1.34 -2.29 13.76
CA ALA A 40 2.59 -2.98 14.10
C ALA A 40 3.58 -2.09 14.90
N ASN A 41 3.40 -0.78 14.85
CA ASN A 41 4.20 0.20 15.60
C ASN A 41 3.59 0.59 16.95
N ASP A 42 2.28 0.35 17.13
CA ASP A 42 1.56 0.54 18.40
C ASP A 42 1.97 -0.53 19.44
#